data_AF-A0A084SFY5-F1
#
_entry.id   AF-A0A084SFY5-F1
#
_cell.length_a   1.000
_cell.length_b   1.000
_cell.length_c   1.000
_cell.angle_alpha   90.00
_cell.angle_beta   90.00
_cell.angle_gamma   90.00
#
_symmetry.space_group_name_H-M   'P 1'
#
loop_
_entity.id
_entity.type
_entity.pdbx_description
1 polymer ?
#
loop_
_entity_poly.entity_id
_entity_poly.type
_entity_poly.pdbx_seq_one_letter_code
_entity_poly.pdbx_strand_id
1 'polypeptide(L)'
;MVGPVLELFHRIAEPTSAEARRYVVDYALEDRVRFRNVAFEEAQAAWKELGGHSTPALWDGEHLHQGAQAVLARLQAVVNLGRDG
;
A
#
# COMPACT_ATOMS: atom_id res chain seq x y z
N MET A 1 -4.38 18.89 -8.89
CA MET A 1 -3.54 17.70 -9.12
C MET A 1 -3.64 16.87 -7.85
N VAL A 2 -4.43 15.80 -7.85
CA VAL A 2 -4.52 14.91 -6.68
C VAL A 2 -3.40 13.89 -6.85
N GLY A 3 -2.37 13.97 -6.01
CA GLY A 3 -1.26 13.01 -6.02
C GLY A 3 -1.73 11.58 -5.71
N PRO A 4 -0.84 10.59 -5.73
CA PRO A 4 -1.19 9.22 -5.40
C PRO A 4 -1.86 9.19 -4.02
N VAL A 5 -3.09 8.68 -3.99
CA VAL A 5 -3.95 8.70 -2.79
C VAL A 5 -3.48 7.66 -1.77
N LEU A 6 -2.74 6.64 -2.21
CA LEU A 6 -2.37 5.49 -1.42
C LEU A 6 -0.85 5.35 -1.32
N GLU A 7 -0.34 4.96 -0.15
CA GLU A 7 1.06 4.60 0.05
C GLU A 7 1.19 3.17 0.54
N LEU A 8 1.89 2.31 -0.21
CA LEU A 8 2.15 0.92 0.16
C LEU A 8 3.54 0.80 0.79
N PHE A 9 3.57 0.64 2.11
CA PHE A 9 4.75 0.28 2.89
C PHE A 9 5.03 -1.21 2.76
N HIS A 10 6.23 -1.55 2.29
CA HIS A 10 6.58 -2.94 1.98
C HIS A 10 8.06 -3.24 2.26
N ARG A 11 8.41 -4.53 2.29
CA ARG A 11 9.80 -5.02 2.30
C ARG A 11 10.07 -5.85 1.05
N ILE A 12 11.27 -5.73 0.46
CA ILE A 12 11.61 -6.46 -0.77
C ILE A 12 11.66 -7.97 -0.54
N ALA A 13 12.27 -8.40 0.55
CA ALA A 13 12.49 -9.82 0.88
C ALA A 13 11.26 -10.53 1.49
N GLU A 14 10.13 -9.83 1.64
CA GLU A 14 8.94 -10.36 2.30
C GLU A 14 7.91 -10.87 1.26
N PRO A 15 7.53 -12.16 1.28
CA PRO A 15 6.59 -12.73 0.30
C PRO A 15 5.21 -12.04 0.28
N THR A 16 4.67 -11.70 1.45
CA THR A 16 3.39 -10.99 1.57
C THR A 16 3.46 -9.58 0.97
N SER A 17 4.60 -8.90 1.10
CA SER A 17 4.88 -7.64 0.42
C SER A 17 5.05 -7.80 -1.10
N ALA A 18 5.57 -8.94 -1.57
CA ALA A 18 5.62 -9.23 -3.01
C ALA A 18 4.21 -9.43 -3.59
N GLU A 19 3.33 -10.13 -2.86
CA GLU A 19 1.94 -10.32 -3.26
C GLU A 19 1.19 -8.98 -3.40
N ALA A 20 1.30 -8.10 -2.41
CA ALA A 20 0.67 -6.78 -2.46
C ALA A 20 1.19 -5.92 -3.65
N ARG A 21 2.51 -5.93 -3.89
CA ARG A 21 3.10 -5.23 -5.06
C ARG A 21 2.61 -5.80 -6.37
N ARG A 22 2.53 -7.12 -6.49
CA ARG A 22 2.00 -7.79 -7.69
C ARG A 22 0.55 -7.40 -7.94
N TYR A 23 -0.29 -7.35 -6.90
CA TYR A 23 -1.68 -6.91 -7.05
C TYR A 23 -1.78 -5.48 -7.61
N VAL A 24 -0.95 -4.55 -7.12
CA VAL A 24 -0.94 -3.17 -7.63
C VAL A 24 -0.66 -3.13 -9.13
N VAL A 25 0.30 -3.93 -9.61
CA VAL A 25 0.67 -4.01 -11.04
C VAL A 25 -0.41 -4.74 -11.86
N ASP A 26 -0.88 -5.90 -11.39
CA ASP A 26 -1.87 -6.72 -12.10
C ASP A 26 -3.20 -5.96 -12.36
N TYR A 27 -3.52 -4.97 -11.53
CA TYR A 27 -4.72 -4.14 -11.63
C TYR A 27 -4.45 -2.69 -12.08
N ALA A 28 -3.26 -2.40 -12.61
CA ALA A 28 -2.87 -1.09 -13.15
C ALA A 28 -3.08 0.09 -12.15
N LEU A 29 -2.70 -0.11 -10.88
CA LEU A 29 -2.87 0.86 -9.80
C LEU A 29 -1.61 1.71 -9.55
N GLU A 30 -0.57 1.62 -10.37
CA GLU A 30 0.73 2.28 -10.16
C GLU A 30 0.61 3.81 -10.09
N ASP A 31 -0.31 4.40 -10.85
CA ASP A 31 -0.56 5.85 -10.81
C ASP A 31 -1.26 6.31 -9.53
N ARG A 32 -1.83 5.36 -8.75
CA ARG A 32 -2.60 5.63 -7.53
C ARG A 32 -1.87 5.21 -6.26
N VAL A 33 -0.93 4.27 -6.36
CA VAL A 33 -0.22 3.67 -5.23
C VAL A 33 1.26 4.01 -5.30
N ARG A 34 1.74 4.75 -4.31
CA ARG A 34 3.17 5.00 -4.13
C ARG A 34 3.80 3.88 -3.33
N PHE A 35 4.83 3.22 -3.87
CA PHE A 35 5.61 2.25 -3.12
C PHE A 35 6.59 2.93 -2.15
N ARG A 36 6.58 2.50 -0.89
CA ARG A 36 7.46 2.97 0.19
C ARG A 36 8.18 1.76 0.78
N ASN A 37 9.41 1.50 0.36
CA ASN A 37 10.19 0.38 0.92
C ASN A 37 10.72 0.74 2.31
N VAL A 38 10.24 0.07 3.36
CA VAL A 38 10.60 0.37 4.76
C VAL A 38 12.04 -0.01 5.13
N ALA A 39 12.81 -0.55 4.18
CA ALA A 39 14.26 -0.67 4.33
C ALA A 39 14.99 0.70 4.25
N PHE A 40 14.35 1.72 3.68
CA PHE A 40 14.85 3.10 3.70
C PHE A 40 14.32 3.82 4.93
N GLU A 41 15.17 4.64 5.56
CA GLU A 41 14.89 5.31 6.84
C GLU A 41 13.67 6.24 6.73
N GLU A 42 13.52 6.97 5.63
CA GLU A 42 12.40 7.91 5.43
C GLU A 42 11.06 7.20 5.26
N ALA A 43 11.06 6.00 4.66
CA ALA A 43 9.87 5.17 4.57
C ALA A 43 9.56 4.49 5.90
N GLN A 44 10.60 4.05 6.63
CA GLN A 44 10.44 3.47 7.95
C GLN A 44 9.89 4.47 8.97
N ALA A 45 10.41 5.70 8.98
CA ALA A 45 9.98 6.78 9.87
C ALA A 45 8.52 7.14 9.61
N ALA A 46 8.15 7.42 8.36
CA ALA A 46 6.77 7.72 7.98
C ALA A 46 5.81 6.56 8.35
N TRP A 47 6.21 5.32 8.09
CA TRP A 47 5.43 4.14 8.50
C TRP A 47 5.23 4.08 10.01
N LYS A 48 6.26 4.38 10.80
CA LYS A 48 6.18 4.40 12.27
C LYS A 48 5.31 5.52 12.80
N GLU A 49 5.39 6.72 12.22
CA GLU A 49 4.54 7.87 12.58
C GLU A 49 3.06 7.56 12.36
N LEU A 50 2.73 6.76 11.35
CA LEU A 50 1.38 6.27 11.06
C LEU A 50 0.93 5.08 11.95
N GLY A 51 1.73 4.66 12.93
CA GLY A 51 1.41 3.52 13.81
C GLY A 51 1.81 2.15 13.24
N GLY A 52 2.78 2.13 12.32
CA GLY A 52 3.26 0.93 11.62
C GLY A 52 3.95 -0.10 12.52
N HIS A 53 3.47 -1.34 12.45
CA HIS A 53 4.01 -2.49 13.18
C HIS A 53 4.16 -3.78 12.35
N SER A 54 3.40 -3.96 11.27
CA SER A 54 3.56 -5.08 10.33
C SER A 54 3.60 -4.60 8.87
N THR A 55 4.33 -5.33 8.01
CA THR A 55 4.30 -5.15 6.55
C THR A 55 3.69 -6.38 5.88
N PRO A 56 3.08 -6.24 4.69
CA PRO A 56 2.79 -4.98 4.01
C PRO A 56 1.77 -4.12 4.77
N ALA A 57 1.80 -2.81 4.56
CA ALA A 57 0.82 -1.88 5.10
C ALA A 57 0.45 -0.81 4.05
N LEU A 58 -0.83 -0.47 3.96
CA LEU A 58 -1.35 0.50 3.00
C LEU A 58 -1.95 1.68 3.77
N TRP A 59 -1.39 2.87 3.59
CA TRP A 59 -2.01 4.11 4.01
C TRP A 59 -2.98 4.58 2.93
N ASP A 60 -4.22 4.88 3.29
CA ASP A 60 -5.26 5.31 2.34
C ASP A 60 -5.63 6.80 2.42
N GLY A 61 -4.83 7.57 3.16
CA GLY A 61 -5.10 8.99 3.45
C GLY A 61 -5.74 9.23 4.81
N GLU A 62 -6.30 8.19 5.45
CA GLU A 62 -6.98 8.29 6.74
C GLU A 62 -6.59 7.15 7.71
N HIS A 63 -6.46 5.93 7.19
CA HIS A 63 -6.20 4.73 7.97
C HIS A 63 -5.01 3.93 7.42
N LEU A 64 -4.22 3.36 8.34
CA LEU A 64 -3.13 2.44 8.00
C LEU A 64 -3.64 0.99 8.09
N HIS A 65 -3.89 0.37 6.94
CA HIS A 65 -4.30 -1.02 6.80
C HIS A 65 -3.08 -1.93 6.83
N GLN A 66 -2.93 -2.79 7.83
CA GLN A 66 -1.70 -3.55 8.05
C GLN A 66 -1.91 -5.07 7.90
N GLY A 67 -0.95 -5.74 7.28
CA GLY A 67 -1.00 -7.16 6.92
C GLY A 67 -1.62 -7.41 5.55
N ALA A 68 -1.21 -8.51 4.91
CA ALA A 68 -1.55 -8.83 3.53
C ALA A 68 -3.06 -8.81 3.24
N GLN A 69 -3.86 -9.43 4.10
CA GLN A 69 -5.32 -9.52 3.90
C GLN A 69 -5.99 -8.14 3.91
N ALA A 70 -5.66 -7.29 4.89
CA ALA A 70 -6.23 -5.94 4.98
C ALA A 70 -5.80 -5.07 3.80
N VAL A 71 -4.52 -5.16 3.41
CA VAL A 71 -3.98 -4.45 2.25
C VAL A 71 -4.69 -4.86 0.96
N LEU A 72 -4.81 -6.17 0.69
CA LEU A 72 -5.46 -6.67 -0.52
C LEU A 72 -6.95 -6.31 -0.56
N ALA A 73 -7.66 -6.42 0.57
CA ALA A 73 -9.06 -6.02 0.67
C ALA A 73 -9.24 -4.53 0.32
N ARG A 74 -8.34 -3.67 0.79
CA ARG A 74 -8.41 -2.24 0.49
C ARG A 74 -8.09 -1.93 -0.97
N LEU A 75 -7.07 -2.57 -1.54
CA LEU A 75 -6.75 -2.44 -2.97
C LEU A 75 -7.93 -2.90 -3.85
N GLN A 76 -8.57 -4.01 -3.48
CA GLN A 76 -9.76 -4.51 -4.19
C GLN A 76 -10.91 -3.51 -4.15
N ALA A 77 -11.16 -2.85 -3.01
CA ALA A 77 -12.18 -1.81 -2.90
C ALA A 77 -11.91 -0.64 -3.86
N VAL A 78 -10.64 -0.25 -4.02
CA VAL A 78 -10.22 0.82 -4.95
C VAL A 78 -10.47 0.43 -6.41
N VAL A 79 -10.19 -0.83 -6.77
CA VAL A 79 -10.49 -1.36 -8.11
C VAL A 79 -11.99 -1.31 -8.40
N ASN A 80 -12.83 -1.71 -7.44
CA ASN A 80 -14.28 -1.71 -7.61
C ASN A 80 -14.83 -0.28 -7.79
N LEU A 81 -14.38 0.67 -6.98
CA LEU A 81 -14.79 2.07 -7.10
C LEU A 81 -14.42 2.69 -8.45
N GLY A 82 -13.31 2.25 -9.07
CA GLY A 82 -12.91 2.71 -10.40
C GLY A 82 -13.70 2.12 -11.56
N ARG A 83 -14.53 1.09 -11.32
CA ARG A 83 -15.38 0.44 -12.34
C ARG A 83 -16.80 0.99 -12.38
N ASP A 84 -17.27 1.55 -11.26
CA ASP A 84 -18.64 2.08 -11.12
C ASP A 84 -18.75 3.58 -11.48
N GLY A 85 -17.64 4.21 -11.90
CA GLY A 85 -17.54 5.64 -12.24
C GLY A 85 -17.36 5.93 -13.72
#